data_AF-A0A518BJI9-F1
#
_entry.id   AF-A0A518BJI9-F1
#
_cell.length_a   1.000
_cell.length_b   1.000
_cell.length_c   1.000
_cell.angle_alpha   90.00
_cell.angle_beta   90.00
_cell.angle_gamma   90.00
#
_symmetry.space_group_name_H-M   'P 1'
#
loop_
_entity.id
_entity.type
_entity.pdbx_description
1 polymer ?
#
loop_
_entity_poly.entity_id
_entity_poly.type
_entity_poly.pdbx_seq_one_letter_code
_entity_poly.pdbx_strand_id
1 'polypeptide(L)'
;MSNDGRRIPLVYVLSNGRSGSTLLDLLLGSHAEAWSVGELQVLPWELEEHRDPCGCGRFLDECDFWAPLTEGRAFERGPAPLHHFRDAHGFGRVIRTDHVRDLLAGRPLGEHRGLATEYAARTAELLERVLPQAEARRGGQVRWLIDASKDPYRLLWLAASDRFDLRVVHLTKDPRAFVHSMTRDAGGLSPQRVARFTARWLIENALMRAVCERALPAGAVRRLRYEDLAGDPRATLAGLGEWLGLEGLEESLEDFRRTENHAVSGNQMRWGTANVRLDESWRERLPAAARSFVWTATAPLRRSFGYV
;
A
#
# COMPACT_ATOMS: atom_id res chain seq x y z
N MET A 1 -30.31 10.81 2.45
CA MET A 1 -29.77 9.71 3.27
C MET A 1 -28.70 10.33 4.15
N SER A 2 -28.90 10.24 5.46
CA SER A 2 -28.12 10.92 6.49
C SER A 2 -26.65 10.52 6.40
N ASN A 3 -25.81 11.43 5.93
CA ASN A 3 -24.36 11.40 6.12
C ASN A 3 -24.11 11.66 7.62
N ASP A 4 -24.31 10.64 8.45
CA ASP A 4 -23.78 10.65 9.81
C ASP A 4 -22.28 10.94 9.65
N GLY A 5 -21.75 11.99 10.28
CA GLY A 5 -20.40 12.53 10.03
C GLY A 5 -19.24 11.61 10.42
N ARG A 6 -19.45 10.29 10.32
CA ARG A 6 -18.53 9.21 10.63
C ARG A 6 -17.55 9.03 9.48
N ARG A 7 -16.28 9.22 9.79
CA ARG A 7 -15.18 8.99 8.86
C ARG A 7 -14.93 7.49 8.67
N ILE A 8 -14.60 7.08 7.45
CA ILE A 8 -14.31 5.68 7.11
C ILE A 8 -12.95 5.30 7.72
N PRO A 9 -12.86 4.27 8.57
CA PRO A 9 -11.60 3.85 9.16
C PRO A 9 -10.73 3.14 8.12
N LEU A 10 -9.57 3.72 7.81
CA LEU A 10 -8.71 3.26 6.73
C LEU A 10 -7.24 3.19 7.18
N VAL A 11 -6.67 2.00 7.12
CA VAL A 11 -5.22 1.78 7.22
C VAL A 11 -4.64 1.80 5.81
N TYR A 12 -3.76 2.77 5.54
CA TYR A 12 -3.05 2.90 4.28
C TYR A 12 -1.63 2.33 4.39
N VAL A 13 -1.32 1.30 3.60
CA VAL A 13 0.04 0.75 3.50
C VAL A 13 0.82 1.52 2.44
N LEU A 14 1.71 2.40 2.92
CA LEU A 14 2.57 3.25 2.10
C LEU A 14 3.95 2.61 1.97
N SER A 15 4.40 2.28 0.75
CA SER A 15 5.72 1.66 0.53
C SER A 15 6.19 1.76 -0.91
N ASN A 16 7.48 1.54 -1.19
CA ASN A 16 7.88 1.19 -2.54
C ASN A 16 7.30 -0.17 -2.93
N GLY A 17 6.99 -0.38 -4.21
CA GLY A 17 6.73 -1.72 -4.72
C GLY A 17 7.86 -2.69 -4.35
N ARG A 18 7.54 -3.95 -4.02
CA ARG A 18 8.53 -5.00 -3.61
C ARG A 18 9.18 -4.79 -2.22
N SER A 19 8.58 -3.98 -1.36
CA SER A 19 9.02 -3.79 0.04
C SER A 19 8.32 -4.68 1.06
N GLY A 20 7.58 -5.71 0.63
CA GLY A 20 6.84 -6.60 1.54
C GLY A 20 5.43 -6.14 1.88
N SER A 21 4.89 -5.14 1.18
CA SER A 21 3.54 -4.63 1.41
C SER A 21 2.46 -5.69 1.21
N THR A 22 2.59 -6.61 0.25
CA THR A 22 1.65 -7.73 0.11
C THR A 22 1.68 -8.68 1.30
N LEU A 23 2.84 -8.90 1.93
CA LEU A 23 2.89 -9.71 3.16
C LEU A 23 2.14 -9.01 4.29
N LEU A 24 2.44 -7.74 4.51
CA LEU A 24 1.78 -6.94 5.55
C LEU A 24 0.26 -6.88 5.32
N ASP A 25 -0.16 -6.69 4.07
CA ASP A 25 -1.56 -6.64 3.65
C ASP A 25 -2.30 -7.96 3.95
N LEU A 26 -1.67 -9.11 3.70
CA LEU A 26 -2.24 -10.41 4.06
C LEU A 26 -2.35 -10.60 5.57
N LEU A 27 -1.30 -10.23 6.32
CA LEU A 27 -1.28 -10.37 7.77
C LEU A 27 -2.37 -9.49 8.41
N LEU A 28 -2.41 -8.20 8.07
CA LEU A 28 -3.45 -7.28 8.54
C LEU A 28 -4.83 -7.74 8.07
N GLY A 29 -4.96 -8.08 6.79
CA GLY A 29 -6.22 -8.48 6.19
C GLY A 29 -6.78 -9.77 6.75
N SER A 30 -5.98 -10.62 7.40
CA SER A 30 -6.43 -11.89 7.98
C SER A 30 -7.05 -11.76 9.37
N HIS A 31 -6.85 -10.63 10.05
CA HIS A 31 -7.43 -10.38 11.37
C HIS A 31 -8.97 -10.25 11.30
N ALA A 32 -9.68 -10.73 12.33
CA ALA A 32 -11.15 -10.77 12.34
C ALA A 32 -11.81 -9.38 12.21
N GLU A 33 -11.22 -8.36 12.84
CA GLU A 33 -11.69 -6.96 12.77
C GLU A 33 -11.07 -6.14 11.62
N ALA A 34 -10.41 -6.78 10.64
CA ALA A 34 -9.78 -6.08 9.53
C ALA A 34 -10.14 -6.72 8.18
N TRP A 35 -10.15 -5.88 7.13
CA TRP A 35 -10.43 -6.33 5.78
C TRP A 35 -9.56 -5.61 4.76
N SER A 36 -8.79 -6.36 3.98
CA SER A 36 -7.99 -5.80 2.90
C SER A 36 -8.78 -5.64 1.61
N VAL A 37 -8.67 -4.46 1.01
CA VAL A 37 -9.11 -4.18 -0.37
C VAL A 37 -7.95 -4.28 -1.38
N GLY A 38 -6.71 -4.52 -0.91
CA GLY A 38 -5.51 -4.57 -1.74
C GLY A 38 -5.16 -3.22 -2.36
N GLU A 39 -4.66 -3.23 -3.59
CA GLU A 39 -4.32 -2.02 -4.34
C GLU A 39 -5.57 -1.40 -4.96
N LEU A 40 -6.46 -0.81 -4.16
CA LEU A 40 -7.78 -0.35 -4.60
C LEU A 40 -7.76 0.57 -5.84
N GLN A 41 -6.75 1.44 -5.96
CA GLN A 41 -6.62 2.32 -7.15
C GLN A 41 -6.42 1.56 -8.48
N VAL A 42 -6.11 0.26 -8.40
CA VAL A 42 -5.84 -0.64 -9.52
C VAL A 42 -7.10 -1.34 -10.01
N LEU A 43 -8.16 -1.33 -9.18
CA LEU A 43 -9.42 -2.02 -9.44
C LEU A 43 -10.00 -1.77 -10.84
N PRO A 44 -10.12 -0.52 -11.34
CA PRO A 44 -10.66 -0.29 -12.69
C PRO A 44 -9.90 -1.03 -13.79
N TRP A 45 -8.57 -1.03 -13.67
CA TRP A 45 -7.69 -1.61 -14.67
C TRP A 45 -7.75 -3.14 -14.66
N GLU A 46 -7.81 -3.78 -13.50
CA GLU A 46 -7.93 -5.24 -13.41
C GLU A 46 -9.30 -5.73 -13.89
N LEU A 47 -10.33 -4.92 -13.72
CA LEU A 47 -11.66 -5.19 -14.25
C LEU A 47 -11.74 -5.00 -15.78
N GLU A 48 -10.85 -4.19 -16.37
CA GLU A 48 -10.81 -3.93 -17.83
C GLU A 48 -9.92 -4.93 -18.56
N GLU A 49 -8.73 -5.20 -18.03
CA GLU A 49 -7.69 -6.00 -18.70
C GLU A 49 -7.71 -7.48 -18.32
N HIS A 50 -8.42 -7.86 -17.25
CA HIS A 50 -8.46 -9.22 -16.70
C HIS A 50 -7.07 -9.84 -16.55
N ARG A 51 -6.09 -9.06 -16.09
CA ARG A 51 -4.70 -9.50 -16.06
C ARG A 51 -4.35 -10.26 -14.80
N ASP A 52 -4.58 -9.68 -13.62
CA ASP A 52 -4.31 -10.31 -12.34
C ASP A 52 -5.63 -10.66 -11.63
N PRO A 53 -5.82 -11.92 -11.18
CA PRO A 53 -7.05 -12.29 -10.49
C PRO A 53 -7.15 -11.63 -9.11
N CYS A 54 -8.35 -11.67 -8.54
CA CYS A 54 -8.60 -11.36 -7.13
C CYS A 54 -7.73 -12.24 -6.21
N GLY A 55 -7.55 -11.82 -4.95
CA GLY A 55 -6.93 -12.65 -3.92
C GLY A 55 -7.51 -14.08 -3.83
N CYS A 56 -8.79 -14.26 -4.16
CA CYS A 56 -9.47 -15.55 -4.13
C CYS A 56 -9.17 -16.46 -5.34
N GLY A 57 -8.42 -15.95 -6.33
CA GLY A 57 -8.00 -16.68 -7.52
C GLY A 57 -8.95 -16.57 -8.74
N ARG A 58 -10.16 -16.02 -8.59
CA ARG A 58 -11.06 -15.68 -9.70
C ARG A 58 -10.81 -14.27 -10.22
N PHE A 59 -11.17 -13.96 -11.46
CA PHE A 59 -11.19 -12.58 -11.94
C PHE A 59 -12.22 -11.75 -11.17
N LEU A 60 -12.04 -10.42 -11.17
CA LEU A 60 -12.83 -9.54 -10.29
C LEU A 60 -14.33 -9.51 -10.63
N ASP A 61 -14.67 -9.66 -11.91
CA ASP A 61 -16.04 -9.77 -12.42
C ASP A 61 -16.66 -11.16 -12.20
N GLU A 62 -15.83 -12.17 -11.91
CA GLU A 62 -16.24 -13.52 -11.49
C GLU A 62 -16.13 -13.73 -9.97
N CYS A 63 -15.63 -12.73 -9.25
CA CYS A 63 -15.43 -12.76 -7.81
C CYS A 63 -16.76 -12.44 -7.11
N ASP A 64 -17.21 -13.37 -6.25
CA ASP A 64 -18.43 -13.26 -5.45
C ASP A 64 -18.40 -12.10 -4.42
N PHE A 65 -17.23 -11.52 -4.19
CA PHE A 65 -17.07 -10.31 -3.39
C PHE A 65 -17.11 -9.04 -4.27
N TRP A 66 -16.25 -8.95 -5.30
CA TRP A 66 -16.12 -7.72 -6.08
C TRP A 66 -17.18 -7.51 -7.15
N ALA A 67 -17.62 -8.55 -7.84
CA ALA A 67 -18.58 -8.43 -8.93
C ALA A 67 -19.82 -7.59 -8.55
N PRO A 68 -20.53 -7.87 -7.43
CA PRO A 68 -21.67 -7.04 -7.01
C PRO A 68 -21.29 -5.62 -6.53
N LEU A 69 -20.06 -5.43 -6.04
CA LEU A 69 -19.56 -4.13 -5.59
C LEU A 69 -19.14 -3.23 -6.76
N THR A 70 -18.80 -3.83 -7.89
CA THR A 70 -18.29 -3.11 -9.06
C THR A 70 -19.29 -2.92 -10.19
N GLU A 71 -20.51 -3.43 -10.01
CA GLU A 71 -21.61 -3.23 -10.95
C GLU A 71 -21.82 -1.74 -11.27
N GLY A 72 -21.97 -1.42 -12.55
CA GLY A 72 -22.15 -0.06 -13.06
C GLY A 72 -20.89 0.81 -13.10
N ARG A 73 -19.79 0.40 -12.46
CA ARG A 73 -18.47 1.05 -12.50
C ARG A 73 -18.52 2.56 -12.25
N ALA A 74 -19.32 2.99 -11.28
CA ALA A 74 -19.50 4.42 -10.96
C ALA A 74 -18.17 5.13 -10.61
N PHE A 75 -17.24 4.39 -10.00
CA PHE A 75 -15.91 4.87 -9.63
C PHE A 75 -14.96 5.16 -10.82
N GLU A 76 -15.35 4.82 -12.05
CA GLU A 76 -14.59 5.11 -13.29
C GLU A 76 -15.05 6.40 -13.99
N ARG A 77 -16.17 6.98 -13.56
CA ARG A 77 -16.79 8.12 -14.25
C ARG A 77 -16.40 9.46 -13.61
N GLY A 78 -16.12 10.46 -14.44
CA GLY A 78 -15.92 11.86 -14.03
C GLY A 78 -14.44 12.31 -13.93
N PRO A 79 -14.20 13.53 -13.41
CA PRO A 79 -12.89 14.21 -13.44
C PRO A 79 -11.75 13.53 -12.66
N ALA A 80 -12.07 12.62 -11.74
CA ALA A 80 -11.10 11.96 -10.87
C ALA A 80 -11.52 10.50 -10.60
N PRO A 81 -11.38 9.58 -11.57
CA PRO A 81 -11.73 8.18 -11.39
C PRO A 81 -10.79 7.48 -10.41
N LEU A 82 -11.15 6.31 -9.91
CA LEU A 82 -10.38 5.59 -8.89
C LEU A 82 -8.92 5.29 -9.33
N HIS A 83 -8.70 5.11 -10.64
CA HIS A 83 -7.40 4.91 -11.25
C HIS A 83 -6.65 6.22 -11.59
N HIS A 84 -7.10 7.39 -11.14
CA HIS A 84 -6.51 8.71 -11.49
C HIS A 84 -4.99 8.79 -11.34
N PHE A 85 -4.42 8.12 -10.32
CA PHE A 85 -2.98 8.11 -10.08
C PHE A 85 -2.21 6.96 -10.77
N ARG A 86 -2.91 6.09 -11.51
CA ARG A 86 -2.30 4.97 -12.23
C ARG A 86 -2.23 5.31 -13.72
N ASP A 87 -1.01 5.30 -14.26
CA ASP A 87 -0.82 5.39 -15.71
C ASP A 87 -1.26 4.06 -16.36
N ALA A 88 -2.03 4.15 -17.46
CA ALA A 88 -2.69 3.03 -18.14
C ALA A 88 -1.76 1.87 -18.60
N HIS A 89 -0.43 2.07 -18.59
CA HIS A 89 0.55 1.13 -19.16
C HIS A 89 1.59 0.61 -18.15
N GLY A 90 1.36 0.80 -16.84
CA GLY A 90 2.24 0.30 -15.77
C GLY A 90 2.90 1.41 -14.96
N PHE A 91 3.46 1.02 -13.80
CA PHE A 91 4.08 1.82 -12.73
C PHE A 91 4.03 3.33 -12.98
N GLY A 92 3.01 4.00 -12.41
CA GLY A 92 2.82 5.44 -12.57
C GLY A 92 4.10 6.25 -12.33
N ARG A 93 4.20 7.44 -12.94
CA ARG A 93 5.39 8.30 -12.79
C ARG A 93 5.77 8.51 -11.33
N VAL A 94 7.04 8.23 -11.00
CA VAL A 94 7.59 8.41 -9.65
C VAL A 94 7.45 9.86 -9.18
N ILE A 95 7.76 10.82 -10.05
CA ILE A 95 7.57 12.25 -9.79
C ILE A 95 6.46 12.75 -10.71
N ARG A 96 5.41 13.31 -10.11
CA ARG A 96 4.33 14.03 -10.81
C ARG A 96 4.53 15.53 -10.61
N THR A 97 5.05 16.21 -11.63
CA THR A 97 5.43 17.64 -11.58
C THR A 97 4.27 18.52 -11.16
N ASP A 98 3.06 18.18 -11.61
CA ASP A 98 1.85 18.97 -11.36
C ASP A 98 1.48 18.98 -9.87
N HIS A 99 1.89 17.96 -9.11
CA HIS A 99 1.62 17.84 -7.68
C HIS A 99 2.77 18.30 -6.77
N VAL A 100 3.88 18.82 -7.30
CA VAL A 100 5.02 19.25 -6.47
C VAL A 100 4.60 20.35 -5.48
N ARG A 101 3.75 21.28 -5.93
CA ARG A 101 3.24 22.36 -5.06
C ARG A 101 2.33 21.81 -3.95
N ASP A 102 1.51 20.80 -4.26
CA ASP A 102 0.65 20.15 -3.27
C ASP A 102 1.47 19.45 -2.18
N LEU A 103 2.51 18.71 -2.60
CA LEU A 103 3.42 18.02 -1.68
C LEU A 103 4.13 19.00 -0.74
N LEU A 104 4.64 20.12 -1.28
CA LEU A 104 5.30 21.14 -0.47
C LEU A 104 4.33 21.78 0.53
N ALA A 105 3.08 21.98 0.13
CA ALA A 105 2.03 22.54 0.98
C ALA A 105 1.40 21.53 1.95
N GLY A 106 1.65 20.22 1.79
CA GLY A 106 1.00 19.17 2.57
C GLY A 106 -0.50 19.02 2.30
N ARG A 107 -1.00 19.58 1.19
CA ARG A 107 -2.42 19.53 0.81
C ARG A 107 -2.61 19.89 -0.67
N PRO A 108 -3.67 19.42 -1.33
CA PRO A 108 -4.01 19.83 -2.69
C PRO A 108 -4.26 21.35 -2.77
N LEU A 109 -3.76 21.98 -3.84
CA LEU A 109 -3.92 23.41 -4.13
C LEU A 109 -4.68 23.64 -5.43
N GLY A 110 -5.24 24.84 -5.62
CA GLY A 110 -5.90 25.23 -6.87
C GLY A 110 -7.01 24.25 -7.28
N GLU A 111 -7.00 23.84 -8.55
CA GLU A 111 -7.95 22.89 -9.15
C GLU A 111 -7.87 21.50 -8.50
N HIS A 112 -6.71 21.09 -7.98
CA HIS A 112 -6.56 19.79 -7.32
C HIS A 112 -7.40 19.66 -6.06
N ARG A 113 -7.86 20.76 -5.44
CA ARG A 113 -8.80 20.69 -4.31
C ARG A 113 -10.14 20.10 -4.71
N GLY A 114 -10.67 20.50 -5.87
CA GLY A 114 -11.91 19.94 -6.41
C GLY A 114 -11.73 18.46 -6.75
N LEU A 115 -10.66 18.14 -7.48
CA LEU A 115 -10.36 16.76 -7.87
C LEU A 115 -10.14 15.85 -6.66
N ALA A 116 -9.40 16.30 -5.64
CA ALA A 116 -9.20 15.55 -4.39
C ALA A 116 -10.52 15.30 -3.65
N THR A 117 -11.40 16.29 -3.61
CA THR A 117 -12.74 16.16 -2.99
C THR A 117 -13.57 15.12 -3.71
N GLU A 118 -13.60 15.17 -5.05
CA GLU A 118 -14.31 14.19 -5.87
C GLU A 118 -13.72 12.79 -5.76
N TYR A 119 -12.39 12.66 -5.85
CA TYR A 119 -11.69 11.39 -5.72
C TYR A 119 -11.95 10.73 -4.37
N ALA A 120 -11.89 11.51 -3.29
CA ALA A 120 -12.19 11.04 -1.94
C ALA A 120 -13.65 10.62 -1.79
N ALA A 121 -14.60 11.39 -2.35
CA ALA A 121 -16.01 11.03 -2.32
C ALA A 121 -16.29 9.71 -3.05
N ARG A 122 -15.70 9.50 -4.24
CA ARG A 122 -15.83 8.24 -5.00
C ARG A 122 -15.20 7.06 -4.27
N THR A 123 -14.02 7.27 -3.68
CA THR A 123 -13.36 6.25 -2.87
C THR A 123 -14.20 5.89 -1.65
N ALA A 124 -14.76 6.89 -0.98
CA ALA A 124 -15.64 6.70 0.17
C ALA A 124 -16.90 5.91 -0.20
N GLU A 125 -17.58 6.27 -1.30
CA GLU A 125 -18.77 5.56 -1.78
C GLU A 125 -18.49 4.07 -2.03
N LEU A 126 -17.35 3.73 -2.63
CA LEU A 126 -16.97 2.33 -2.83
C LEU A 126 -16.67 1.62 -1.50
N LEU A 127 -15.92 2.26 -0.60
CA LEU A 127 -15.57 1.68 0.69
C LEU A 127 -16.78 1.53 1.63
N GLU A 128 -17.77 2.41 1.53
CA GLU A 128 -19.06 2.31 2.23
C GLU A 128 -19.87 1.09 1.77
N ARG A 129 -19.72 0.67 0.51
CA ARG A 129 -20.31 -0.58 0.00
C ARG A 129 -19.50 -1.82 0.41
N VAL A 130 -18.17 -1.70 0.46
CA VAL A 130 -17.24 -2.76 0.88
C VAL A 130 -17.47 -3.15 2.33
N LEU A 131 -17.60 -2.17 3.24
CA LEU A 131 -17.63 -2.40 4.68
C LEU A 131 -18.70 -3.41 5.13
N PRO A 132 -20.00 -3.27 4.79
CA PRO A 132 -21.02 -4.23 5.22
C PRO A 132 -20.81 -5.64 4.61
N GLN A 133 -20.25 -5.74 3.39
CA GLN A 133 -19.91 -7.03 2.79
C GLN A 133 -18.75 -7.71 3.53
N ALA A 134 -17.74 -6.93 3.91
CA ALA A 134 -16.62 -7.40 4.71
C ALA A 134 -17.07 -7.87 6.11
N GLU A 135 -17.95 -7.11 6.76
CA GLU A 135 -18.53 -7.46 8.06
C GLU A 135 -19.35 -8.76 7.99
N ALA A 136 -20.16 -8.93 6.94
CA ALA A 136 -20.93 -10.16 6.73
C ALA A 136 -20.02 -11.40 6.55
N ARG A 137 -18.88 -11.23 5.86
CA ARG A 137 -17.89 -12.29 5.63
C ARG A 137 -17.10 -12.63 6.89
N ARG A 138 -16.74 -11.62 7.69
CA ARG A 138 -16.05 -11.80 8.98
C ARG A 138 -16.97 -12.32 10.09
N GLY A 139 -18.29 -12.15 9.95
CA GLY A 139 -19.26 -12.49 10.98
C GLY A 139 -19.21 -11.52 12.18
N GLY A 140 -18.73 -10.29 11.96
CA GLY A 140 -18.49 -9.32 13.02
C GLY A 140 -18.10 -7.95 12.47
N GLN A 141 -17.89 -7.00 13.38
CA GLN A 141 -17.50 -5.63 13.03
C GLN A 141 -16.10 -5.59 12.40
N VAL A 142 -15.96 -4.86 11.29
CA VAL A 142 -14.66 -4.54 10.70
C VAL A 142 -14.25 -3.17 11.18
N ARG A 143 -13.21 -3.14 12.02
CA ARG A 143 -12.64 -1.90 12.57
C ARG A 143 -11.83 -1.14 11.53
N TRP A 144 -11.07 -1.83 10.69
CA TRP A 144 -10.18 -1.21 9.71
C TRP A 144 -10.30 -1.83 8.33
N LEU A 145 -10.51 -0.99 7.32
CA LEU A 145 -10.23 -1.35 5.93
C LEU A 145 -8.73 -1.13 5.66
N ILE A 146 -8.08 -2.07 4.97
CA ILE A 146 -6.66 -2.01 4.64
C ILE A 146 -6.51 -1.73 3.14
N ASP A 147 -5.87 -0.63 2.80
CA ASP A 147 -5.61 -0.22 1.42
C ASP A 147 -4.10 -0.18 1.17
N ALA A 148 -3.65 -1.06 0.28
CA ALA A 148 -2.26 -1.25 -0.09
C ALA A 148 -1.91 -0.62 -1.44
N SER A 149 -2.60 0.45 -1.85
CA SER A 149 -2.34 1.16 -3.11
C SER A 149 -0.95 1.82 -3.17
N LYS A 150 -0.33 2.13 -2.02
CA LYS A 150 1.05 2.65 -1.88
C LYS A 150 1.34 4.04 -2.47
N ASP A 151 0.44 4.63 -3.24
CA ASP A 151 0.68 5.90 -3.91
C ASP A 151 0.65 7.08 -2.91
N PRO A 152 1.72 7.91 -2.84
CA PRO A 152 1.77 9.02 -1.90
C PRO A 152 0.86 10.19 -2.27
N TYR A 153 0.58 10.40 -3.56
CA TYR A 153 -0.28 11.51 -4.02
C TYR A 153 -1.75 11.18 -3.77
N ARG A 154 -2.12 9.91 -3.95
CA ARG A 154 -3.40 9.39 -3.50
C ARG A 154 -3.60 9.60 -2.00
N LEU A 155 -2.61 9.22 -1.18
CA LEU A 155 -2.66 9.42 0.27
C LEU A 155 -2.86 10.90 0.63
N LEU A 156 -2.17 11.82 -0.06
CA LEU A 156 -2.32 13.25 0.13
C LEU A 156 -3.77 13.72 -0.12
N TRP A 157 -4.43 13.21 -1.16
CA TRP A 157 -5.81 13.55 -1.48
C TRP A 157 -6.80 12.97 -0.46
N LEU A 158 -6.61 11.72 -0.04
CA LEU A 158 -7.44 11.11 1.00
C LEU A 158 -7.32 11.87 2.33
N ALA A 159 -6.09 12.21 2.73
CA ALA A 159 -5.80 12.96 3.96
C ALA A 159 -6.45 14.36 3.98
N ALA A 160 -6.60 15.00 2.83
CA ALA A 160 -7.17 16.34 2.73
C ALA A 160 -8.72 16.38 2.75
N SER A 161 -9.39 15.23 2.67
CA SER A 161 -10.84 15.16 2.40
C SER A 161 -11.75 15.14 3.64
N ASP A 162 -11.18 14.92 4.83
CA ASP A 162 -11.89 14.67 6.10
C ASP A 162 -12.95 13.53 6.05
N ARG A 163 -12.91 12.69 5.01
CA ARG A 163 -13.81 11.53 4.84
C ARG A 163 -13.29 10.26 5.54
N PHE A 164 -12.00 10.24 5.88
CA PHE A 164 -11.31 9.04 6.34
C PHE A 164 -10.66 9.27 7.71
N ASP A 165 -10.82 8.30 8.61
CA ASP A 165 -9.96 8.19 9.79
C ASP A 165 -8.72 7.40 9.36
N LEU A 166 -7.63 8.10 9.08
CA LEU A 166 -6.45 7.53 8.44
C LEU A 166 -5.40 7.09 9.45
N ARG A 167 -4.97 5.85 9.31
CA ARG A 167 -3.72 5.33 9.88
C ARG A 167 -2.82 4.91 8.74
N VAL A 168 -1.53 5.25 8.81
CA VAL A 168 -0.58 4.97 7.74
C VAL A 168 0.55 4.13 8.27
N VAL A 169 0.73 2.94 7.70
CA VAL A 169 1.94 2.15 7.88
C VAL A 169 2.91 2.52 6.76
N HIS A 170 3.95 3.28 7.09
CA HIS A 170 5.03 3.58 6.16
C HIS A 170 6.07 2.46 6.22
N LEU A 171 5.90 1.48 5.34
CA LEU A 171 6.75 0.30 5.23
C LEU A 171 7.93 0.60 4.30
N THR A 172 9.13 0.42 4.83
CA THR A 172 10.40 0.58 4.12
C THR A 172 11.16 -0.73 4.06
N LYS A 173 12.09 -0.85 3.12
CA LYS A 173 13.00 -2.00 2.98
C LYS A 173 14.42 -1.50 2.83
N ASP A 174 15.40 -2.27 3.28
CA ASP A 174 16.82 -1.95 3.09
C ASP A 174 17.08 -1.65 1.60
N PRO A 175 17.73 -0.51 1.29
CA PRO A 175 17.91 -0.08 -0.10
C PRO A 175 18.68 -1.11 -0.94
N ARG A 176 19.60 -1.88 -0.34
CA ARG A 176 20.37 -2.93 -1.03
C ARG A 176 19.48 -4.12 -1.36
N ALA A 177 18.64 -4.53 -0.40
CA ALA A 177 17.67 -5.59 -0.59
C ALA A 177 16.61 -5.21 -1.65
N PHE A 178 16.15 -3.95 -1.63
CA PHE A 178 15.25 -3.39 -2.63
C PHE A 178 15.87 -3.41 -4.04
N VAL A 179 17.09 -2.85 -4.19
CA VAL A 179 17.79 -2.80 -5.49
C VAL A 179 18.03 -4.21 -6.03
N HIS A 180 18.45 -5.15 -5.17
CA HIS A 180 18.60 -6.55 -5.57
C HIS A 180 17.28 -7.16 -6.08
N SER A 181 16.17 -6.96 -5.37
CA SER A 181 14.87 -7.45 -5.81
C SER A 181 14.44 -6.85 -7.15
N MET A 182 14.58 -5.53 -7.32
CA MET A 182 14.16 -4.83 -8.54
C MET A 182 15.01 -5.19 -9.75
N THR A 183 16.32 -5.38 -9.57
CA THR A 183 17.23 -5.77 -10.66
C THR A 183 16.99 -7.20 -11.11
N ARG A 184 16.68 -8.13 -10.18
CA ARG A 184 16.29 -9.50 -10.53
C ARG A 184 15.05 -9.51 -11.44
N ASP A 185 14.02 -8.76 -11.07
CA ASP A 185 12.77 -8.71 -11.83
C ASP A 185 12.93 -7.99 -13.19
N ALA A 186 13.88 -7.05 -13.29
CA ALA A 186 14.19 -6.33 -14.51
C ALA A 186 15.13 -7.07 -15.49
N GLY A 187 15.34 -8.38 -15.30
CA GLY A 187 16.21 -9.20 -16.16
C GLY A 187 17.70 -9.07 -15.86
N GLY A 188 18.06 -8.86 -14.59
CA GLY A 188 19.44 -8.94 -14.09
C GLY A 188 20.12 -7.62 -13.75
N LEU A 189 21.34 -7.72 -13.23
CA LEU A 189 22.14 -6.62 -12.73
C LEU A 189 22.83 -5.85 -13.89
N SER A 190 22.74 -4.53 -13.85
CA SER A 190 23.62 -3.62 -14.60
C SER A 190 23.86 -2.35 -13.79
N PRO A 191 24.99 -1.64 -13.99
CA PRO A 191 25.27 -0.39 -13.28
C PRO A 191 24.15 0.65 -13.45
N GLN A 192 23.58 0.75 -14.65
CA GLN A 192 22.48 1.67 -14.95
C GLN A 192 21.22 1.30 -14.16
N ARG A 193 20.88 0.01 -14.07
CA ARG A 193 19.72 -0.45 -13.29
C ARG A 193 19.94 -0.26 -11.79
N VAL A 194 21.14 -0.54 -11.28
CA VAL A 194 21.49 -0.29 -9.88
C VAL A 194 21.31 1.19 -9.55
N ALA A 195 21.88 2.09 -10.36
CA ALA A 195 21.72 3.54 -10.18
C ALA A 195 20.25 3.97 -10.26
N ARG A 196 19.51 3.51 -11.27
CA ARG A 196 18.08 3.81 -11.46
C ARG A 196 17.25 3.38 -10.26
N PHE A 197 17.41 2.16 -9.76
CA PHE A 197 16.61 1.67 -8.63
C PHE A 197 17.06 2.27 -7.29
N THR A 198 18.33 2.67 -7.16
CA THR A 198 18.80 3.47 -6.02
C THR A 198 18.13 4.84 -6.00
N ALA A 199 18.09 5.53 -7.14
CA ALA A 199 17.41 6.81 -7.29
C ALA A 199 15.90 6.67 -7.06
N ARG A 200 15.28 5.61 -7.59
CA ARG A 200 13.87 5.30 -7.35
C ARG A 200 13.57 5.15 -5.86
N TRP A 201 14.36 4.34 -5.15
CA TRP A 201 14.20 4.16 -3.70
C TRP A 201 14.30 5.48 -2.95
N LEU A 202 15.30 6.32 -3.28
CA LEU A 202 15.48 7.64 -2.68
C LEU A 202 14.27 8.56 -2.91
N ILE A 203 13.86 8.70 -4.18
CA ILE A 203 12.82 9.64 -4.56
C ILE A 203 11.47 9.21 -3.99
N GLU A 204 11.06 7.96 -4.20
CA GLU A 204 9.77 7.48 -3.70
C GLU A 204 9.70 7.59 -2.16
N ASN A 205 10.75 7.19 -1.42
CA ASN A 205 10.76 7.33 0.04
C ASN A 205 10.82 8.78 0.52
N ALA A 206 11.47 9.68 -0.22
CA ALA A 206 11.44 11.11 0.10
C ALA A 206 10.04 11.70 -0.08
N LEU A 207 9.33 11.33 -1.15
CA LEU A 207 7.95 11.76 -1.40
C LEU A 207 6.98 11.19 -0.35
N MET A 208 7.06 9.89 -0.07
CA MET A 208 6.26 9.23 0.96
C MET A 208 6.49 9.85 2.34
N ARG A 209 7.75 10.11 2.71
CA ARG A 209 8.10 10.81 3.95
C ARG A 209 7.52 12.23 3.97
N ALA A 210 7.62 12.97 2.88
CA ALA A 210 7.11 14.34 2.81
C ALA A 210 5.59 14.39 3.03
N VAL A 211 4.81 13.46 2.45
CA VAL A 211 3.37 13.34 2.70
C VAL A 211 3.10 13.01 4.16
N CYS A 212 3.79 12.01 4.71
CA CYS A 212 3.64 11.61 6.11
C CYS A 212 3.92 12.75 7.10
N GLU A 213 4.93 13.58 6.83
CA GLU A 213 5.32 14.68 7.72
C GLU A 213 4.44 15.93 7.57
N ARG A 214 3.84 16.16 6.39
CA ARG A 214 3.16 17.43 6.07
C ARG A 214 1.64 17.34 6.03
N ALA A 215 1.10 16.17 5.68
CA ALA A 215 -0.34 16.00 5.44
C ALA A 215 -1.05 15.22 6.54
N LEU A 216 -0.31 14.51 7.40
CA LEU A 216 -0.89 13.63 8.41
C LEU A 216 -0.65 14.16 9.83
N PRO A 217 -1.61 14.00 10.74
CA PRO A 217 -1.45 14.41 12.13
C PRO A 217 -0.45 13.52 12.86
N ALA A 218 0.09 14.04 13.96
CA ALA A 218 0.97 13.28 14.84
C ALA A 218 0.28 11.99 15.32
N GLY A 219 1.00 10.86 15.28
CA GLY A 219 0.48 9.55 15.69
C GLY A 219 -0.38 8.82 14.65
N ALA A 220 -0.72 9.44 13.50
CA ALA A 220 -1.37 8.75 12.40
C ALA A 220 -0.41 7.90 11.55
N VAL A 221 0.91 8.06 11.71
CA VAL A 221 1.92 7.34 10.94
C VAL A 221 2.76 6.43 11.83
N ARG A 222 2.82 5.15 11.48
CA ARG A 222 3.76 4.17 12.03
C ARG A 222 4.79 3.79 10.97
N ARG A 223 6.07 4.06 11.24
CA ARG A 223 7.17 3.58 10.39
C ARG A 223 7.46 2.12 10.71
N LEU A 224 7.65 1.31 9.68
CA LEU A 224 7.96 -0.11 9.79
C LEU A 224 9.07 -0.48 8.81
N ARG A 225 10.04 -1.28 9.24
CA ARG A 225 11.02 -1.90 8.33
C ARG A 225 10.54 -3.31 7.99
N TYR A 226 10.67 -3.69 6.72
CA TYR A 226 10.41 -5.05 6.27
C TYR A 226 11.26 -6.06 7.01
N GLU A 227 12.48 -5.69 7.37
CA GLU A 227 13.43 -6.53 8.10
C GLU A 227 12.92 -6.86 9.50
N ASP A 228 12.23 -5.93 10.17
CA ASP A 228 11.60 -6.18 11.47
C ASP A 228 10.40 -7.11 11.30
N LEU A 229 9.52 -6.83 10.33
CA LEU A 229 8.36 -7.66 10.03
C LEU A 229 8.74 -9.09 9.66
N ALA A 230 9.77 -9.28 8.84
CA ALA A 230 10.17 -10.60 8.38
C ALA A 230 11.15 -11.31 9.33
N GLY A 231 11.83 -10.56 10.21
CA GLY A 231 12.78 -11.08 11.20
C GLY A 231 12.11 -11.50 12.50
N ASP A 232 11.17 -10.70 13.02
CA ASP A 232 10.34 -11.01 14.18
C ASP A 232 8.88 -10.58 13.90
N PRO A 233 8.15 -11.38 13.10
CA PRO A 233 6.78 -11.03 12.72
C PRO A 233 5.84 -10.96 13.93
N ARG A 234 6.02 -11.82 14.94
CA ARG A 234 5.12 -11.87 16.11
C ARG A 234 5.24 -10.58 16.93
N ALA A 235 6.45 -10.16 17.29
CA ALA A 235 6.64 -8.92 18.02
C ALA A 235 6.21 -7.69 17.20
N THR A 236 6.49 -7.69 15.90
CA THR A 236 6.11 -6.60 15.00
C THR A 236 4.59 -6.45 14.90
N LEU A 237 3.86 -7.56 14.75
CA LEU A 237 2.40 -7.55 14.65
C LEU A 237 1.75 -7.17 15.97
N ALA A 238 2.25 -7.65 17.12
CA ALA A 238 1.75 -7.23 18.43
C ALA A 238 1.82 -5.69 18.60
N GLY A 239 2.94 -5.08 18.24
CA GLY A 239 3.10 -3.62 18.30
C GLY A 239 2.24 -2.84 17.29
N LEU A 240 1.93 -3.43 16.13
CA LEU A 240 0.95 -2.85 15.20
C LEU A 240 -0.48 -3.00 15.72
N GLY A 241 -0.80 -4.14 16.33
CA GLY A 241 -2.10 -4.44 16.92
C GLY A 241 -2.44 -3.46 18.03
N GLU A 242 -1.52 -3.24 18.97
CA GLU A 242 -1.65 -2.23 20.02
C GLU A 242 -1.95 -0.83 19.44
N TRP A 243 -1.21 -0.44 18.40
CA TRP A 243 -1.38 0.89 17.79
C TRP A 243 -2.69 1.05 17.03
N LEU A 244 -3.18 -0.01 16.39
CA LEU A 244 -4.42 -0.01 15.63
C LEU A 244 -5.65 -0.35 16.49
N GLY A 245 -5.45 -0.84 17.72
CA GLY A 245 -6.52 -1.43 18.52
C GLY A 245 -7.06 -2.72 17.91
N LEU A 246 -6.19 -3.54 17.34
CA LEU A 246 -6.47 -4.90 16.85
C LEU A 246 -5.80 -5.88 17.81
N GLU A 247 -6.54 -6.34 18.83
CA GLU A 247 -6.04 -7.25 19.85
C GLU A 247 -5.73 -8.63 19.25
N GLY A 248 -4.55 -9.19 19.52
CA GLY A 248 -4.15 -10.50 19.00
C GLY A 248 -3.75 -10.50 17.52
N LEU A 249 -3.36 -9.36 16.95
CA LEU A 249 -2.92 -9.28 15.54
C LEU A 249 -1.78 -10.25 15.19
N GLU A 250 -0.94 -10.63 16.14
CA GLU A 250 0.11 -11.62 15.94
C GLU A 250 -0.41 -13.05 15.68
N GLU A 251 -1.65 -13.37 16.06
CA GLU A 251 -2.28 -14.67 15.82
C GLU A 251 -2.55 -14.90 14.32
N SER A 252 -2.70 -13.83 13.55
CA SER A 252 -2.78 -13.85 12.08
C SER A 252 -1.61 -14.61 11.42
N LEU A 253 -0.47 -14.78 12.10
CA LEU A 253 0.64 -15.58 11.56
C LEU A 253 0.29 -17.05 11.34
N GLU A 254 -0.70 -17.57 12.06
CA GLU A 254 -1.07 -18.98 12.03
C GLU A 254 -1.96 -19.32 10.82
N ASP A 255 -2.76 -18.37 10.37
CA ASP A 255 -3.85 -18.63 9.43
C ASP A 255 -3.94 -17.65 8.24
N PHE A 256 -3.11 -16.60 8.13
CA PHE A 256 -3.20 -15.62 7.04
C PHE A 256 -3.14 -16.20 5.61
N ARG A 257 -2.66 -17.44 5.46
CA ARG A 257 -2.64 -18.19 4.19
C ARG A 257 -3.95 -18.93 3.88
N ARG A 258 -4.73 -19.23 4.91
CA ARG A 258 -6.00 -19.96 4.87
C ARG A 258 -7.20 -19.02 4.94
N THR A 259 -7.04 -17.88 5.60
CA THR A 259 -8.06 -16.84 5.67
C THR A 259 -8.42 -16.37 4.27
N GLU A 260 -9.72 -16.16 4.04
CA GLU A 260 -10.17 -15.66 2.75
C GLU A 260 -9.52 -14.31 2.44
N ASN A 261 -9.22 -14.11 1.16
CA ASN A 261 -8.55 -12.93 0.68
C ASN A 261 -9.22 -12.49 -0.61
N HIS A 262 -9.72 -11.25 -0.62
CA HIS A 262 -10.25 -10.62 -1.82
C HIS A 262 -9.47 -9.37 -2.21
N ALA A 263 -8.23 -9.18 -1.73
CA ALA A 263 -7.42 -8.02 -2.07
C ALA A 263 -7.20 -7.90 -3.60
N VAL A 264 -7.41 -6.68 -4.12
CA VAL A 264 -7.19 -6.35 -5.54
C VAL A 264 -5.68 -6.30 -5.82
N SER A 265 -5.26 -6.98 -6.89
CA SER A 265 -3.86 -7.01 -7.35
C SER A 265 -2.87 -7.45 -6.25
N GLY A 266 -1.58 -7.16 -6.46
CA GLY A 266 -0.52 -7.51 -5.52
C GLY A 266 0.30 -8.71 -5.95
N ASN A 267 1.29 -9.05 -5.13
CA ASN A 267 2.31 -10.03 -5.49
C ASN A 267 1.75 -11.47 -5.45
N GLN A 268 2.14 -12.30 -6.44
CA GLN A 268 1.83 -13.73 -6.54
C GLN A 268 2.07 -14.52 -5.26
N MET A 269 2.95 -14.03 -4.38
CA MET A 269 3.15 -14.61 -3.06
C MET A 269 1.86 -14.81 -2.26
N ARG A 270 0.77 -14.08 -2.56
CA ARG A 270 -0.55 -14.26 -1.91
C ARG A 270 -1.14 -15.65 -2.04
N TRP A 271 -0.78 -16.42 -3.08
CA TRP A 271 -1.19 -17.82 -3.26
C TRP A 271 -0.09 -18.81 -2.88
N GLY A 272 1.05 -18.33 -2.39
CA GLY A 272 2.13 -19.18 -1.92
C GLY A 272 1.85 -19.78 -0.55
N THR A 273 2.45 -20.94 -0.27
CA THR A 273 2.38 -21.63 1.02
C THR A 273 3.58 -21.35 1.93
N ALA A 274 4.54 -20.55 1.46
CA ALA A 274 5.77 -20.28 2.19
C ALA A 274 5.51 -19.45 3.46
N ASN A 275 6.16 -19.88 4.56
CA ASN A 275 6.21 -19.13 5.81
C ASN A 275 6.94 -17.79 5.62
N VAL A 276 6.66 -16.85 6.53
CA VAL A 276 7.39 -15.58 6.59
C VAL A 276 8.84 -15.86 6.92
N ARG A 277 9.74 -15.47 6.00
CA ARG A 277 11.18 -15.58 6.20
C ARG A 277 11.85 -14.34 5.63
N LEU A 278 12.78 -13.79 6.40
CA LEU A 278 13.66 -12.72 5.94
C LEU A 278 14.55 -13.21 4.78
N ASP A 279 14.43 -12.55 3.62
CA ASP A 279 15.29 -12.78 2.46
C ASP A 279 16.52 -11.86 2.49
N GLU A 280 17.65 -12.41 2.89
CA GLU A 280 18.95 -11.73 2.90
C GLU A 280 19.86 -12.10 1.72
N SER A 281 19.32 -12.75 0.68
CA SER A 281 20.11 -13.21 -0.48
C SER A 281 20.90 -12.09 -1.18
N TRP A 282 20.49 -10.84 -1.01
CA TRP A 282 21.22 -9.66 -1.51
C TRP A 282 22.63 -9.55 -0.91
N ARG A 283 22.89 -10.07 0.30
CA ARG A 283 24.22 -10.06 0.94
C ARG A 283 25.24 -10.89 0.18
N GLU A 284 24.79 -11.92 -0.53
CA GLU A 284 25.65 -12.82 -1.29
C GLU A 284 25.61 -12.48 -2.79
N ARG A 285 24.42 -12.17 -3.32
CA ARG A 285 24.18 -12.05 -4.76
C ARG A 285 24.38 -10.65 -5.33
N LEU A 286 24.32 -9.60 -4.50
CA LEU A 286 24.59 -8.23 -4.96
C LEU A 286 26.11 -7.98 -4.89
N PRO A 287 26.80 -7.63 -5.99
CA PRO A 287 28.24 -7.38 -5.98
C PRO A 287 28.65 -6.33 -4.96
N ALA A 288 29.82 -6.50 -4.34
CA ALA A 288 30.28 -5.61 -3.27
C ALA A 288 30.31 -4.12 -3.67
N ALA A 289 30.77 -3.82 -4.89
CA ALA A 289 30.76 -2.45 -5.43
C ALA A 289 29.34 -1.86 -5.53
N ALA A 290 28.37 -2.65 -5.98
CA ALA A 290 26.97 -2.24 -6.03
C ALA A 290 26.39 -2.03 -4.62
N ARG A 291 26.68 -2.94 -3.67
CA ARG A 291 26.27 -2.78 -2.27
C ARG A 291 26.80 -1.49 -1.66
N SER A 292 28.10 -1.21 -1.84
CA SER A 292 28.74 0.00 -1.32
C SER A 292 28.18 1.26 -1.97
N PHE A 293 27.98 1.26 -3.29
CA PHE A 293 27.36 2.38 -4.00
C PHE A 293 25.95 2.67 -3.46
N VAL A 294 25.08 1.66 -3.41
CA VAL A 294 23.70 1.79 -2.91
C VAL A 294 23.72 2.32 -1.47
N TRP A 295 24.55 1.75 -0.62
CA TRP A 295 24.63 2.10 0.79
C TRP A 295 25.07 3.55 1.04
N THR A 296 26.06 4.01 0.27
CA THR A 296 26.58 5.38 0.36
C THR A 296 25.60 6.39 -0.27
N ALA A 297 25.08 6.09 -1.46
CA ALA A 297 24.15 6.98 -2.16
C ALA A 297 22.83 7.20 -1.38
N THR A 298 22.37 6.19 -0.65
CA THR A 298 21.13 6.27 0.15
C THR A 298 21.33 6.80 1.57
N ALA A 299 22.59 7.10 1.98
CA ALA A 299 22.94 7.46 3.35
C ALA A 299 22.14 8.61 3.98
N PRO A 300 21.78 9.70 3.26
CA PRO A 300 21.00 10.78 3.86
C PRO A 300 19.61 10.34 4.32
N LEU A 301 18.94 9.52 3.50
CA LEU A 301 17.55 9.15 3.74
C LEU A 301 17.42 7.85 4.55
N ARG A 302 18.25 6.83 4.27
CA ARG A 302 18.16 5.53 4.96
C ARG A 302 18.37 5.62 6.47
N ARG A 303 19.22 6.54 6.93
CA ARG A 303 19.46 6.76 8.37
C ARG A 303 18.19 7.24 9.08
N SER A 304 17.38 8.06 8.42
CA SER A 304 16.09 8.51 8.96
C SER A 304 15.05 7.39 9.10
N PHE A 305 15.28 6.25 8.43
CA PHE A 305 14.47 5.04 8.55
C PHE A 305 15.13 3.96 9.41
N GLY A 306 16.23 4.27 10.11
CA GLY A 306 16.89 3.32 11.02
C GLY A 306 17.75 2.26 10.33
N TYR A 307 18.13 2.46 9.06
CA TYR A 307 19.16 1.65 8.40
C TYR A 307 20.52 2.30 8.67
N VAL A 308 21.23 1.84 9.69
CA VAL A 308 22.53 2.40 10.13
C VAL A 308 23.72 1.63 9.61
#